data_AF-A0A292R942-F1
#
_entry.id   AF-A0A292R942-F1
#
_cell.length_a   1.000
_cell.length_b   1.000
_cell.length_c   1.000
_cell.angle_alpha   90.00
_cell.angle_beta   90.00
_cell.angle_gamma   90.00
#
_symmetry.space_group_name_H-M   'P 1'
#
loop_
_entity.id
_entity.type
_entity.pdbx_description
1 polymer ?
#
loop_
_entity_poly.entity_id
_entity_poly.type
_entity_poly.pdbx_seq_one_letter_code
_entity_poly.pdbx_strand_id
1 'polypeptide(L)'
;MLKPNKPINNISMKILHILLTILISLGTLPAISNQYNVYSPNNFNDAIKQENQKERILFILDLSNSMEEPLENSTKFNLMINTMSQILPQISPDTWIGLRVYGQRMGFTPLEACRASRLISPINSNNNQNIENALKKTKPRGMTPITYSLKQAIKYDFMGFSGKKHIILLTDGGENCDESPCTFVMNLIKIRRDVRIDVIAFNINDSEDLEQLECTALVTSGKFYNAQTSAELLNGFNNSIDGVKNVEAKILLPNN
;
A
#
# COMPACT_ATOMS: atom_id res chain seq x y z
N MET A 1 -7.32 -0.05 -85.48
CA MET A 1 -8.49 -0.49 -84.70
C MET A 1 -8.41 0.14 -83.33
N LEU A 2 -9.29 1.08 -82.98
CA LEU A 2 -9.67 1.44 -81.61
C LEU A 2 -10.98 2.23 -81.69
N LYS A 3 -12.00 1.73 -80.98
CA LYS A 3 -13.42 2.16 -81.02
C LYS A 3 -13.63 3.55 -80.41
N PRO A 4 -14.71 4.25 -80.78
CA PRO A 4 -15.13 5.49 -80.10
C PRO A 4 -15.67 5.21 -78.69
N ASN A 5 -15.32 6.09 -77.75
CA ASN A 5 -15.85 6.10 -76.38
C ASN A 5 -17.32 6.50 -76.38
N LYS A 6 -18.14 5.67 -75.73
CA LYS A 6 -19.57 5.84 -75.51
C LYS A 6 -19.80 6.89 -74.40
N PRO A 7 -20.79 7.79 -74.51
CA PRO A 7 -21.09 8.74 -73.46
C PRO A 7 -21.60 8.01 -72.21
N ILE A 8 -20.97 8.30 -71.07
CA ILE A 8 -21.41 7.80 -69.76
C ILE A 8 -22.69 8.55 -69.38
N ASN A 9 -23.78 7.78 -69.26
CA ASN A 9 -25.11 8.27 -68.93
C ASN A 9 -25.14 9.07 -67.61
N ASN A 10 -25.69 10.29 -67.67
CA ASN A 10 -25.98 11.20 -66.55
C ASN A 10 -26.88 10.62 -65.43
N ILE A 11 -27.37 9.38 -65.59
CA ILE A 11 -28.22 8.67 -64.63
C ILE A 11 -27.36 8.06 -63.52
N SER A 12 -26.14 7.59 -63.83
CA SER A 12 -25.23 6.96 -62.85
C SER A 12 -24.69 7.96 -61.83
N MET A 13 -24.44 9.21 -62.24
CA MET A 13 -23.96 10.27 -61.34
C MET A 13 -25.06 10.81 -60.41
N LYS A 14 -26.33 10.84 -60.88
CA LYS A 14 -27.48 11.22 -60.06
C LYS A 14 -27.83 10.17 -59.01
N ILE A 15 -27.71 8.88 -59.34
CA ILE A 15 -27.92 7.78 -58.38
C ILE A 15 -26.83 7.78 -57.30
N LEU A 16 -25.58 8.08 -57.67
CA LEU A 16 -24.47 8.19 -56.72
C LEU A 16 -24.64 9.37 -55.74
N HIS A 17 -25.17 10.52 -56.20
CA HIS A 17 -25.49 11.64 -55.32
C HIS A 17 -26.71 11.39 -54.43
N ILE A 18 -27.75 10.71 -54.93
CA ILE A 18 -28.93 10.35 -54.12
C ILE A 18 -28.54 9.38 -52.99
N LEU A 19 -27.69 8.39 -53.27
CA LEU A 19 -27.15 7.47 -52.26
C LEU A 19 -26.23 8.18 -51.24
N LEU A 20 -25.45 9.17 -51.67
CA LEU A 20 -24.59 9.95 -50.76
C LEU A 20 -25.39 10.90 -49.86
N THR A 21 -26.49 11.48 -50.34
CA THR A 21 -27.37 12.32 -49.53
C THR A 21 -28.18 11.53 -48.50
N ILE A 22 -28.60 10.30 -48.84
CA ILE A 22 -29.33 9.42 -47.90
C ILE A 22 -28.42 8.92 -46.77
N LEU A 23 -27.11 8.75 -47.03
CA LEU A 23 -26.15 8.36 -45.98
C LEU A 23 -25.86 9.50 -44.98
N ILE A 24 -26.03 10.76 -45.37
CA ILE A 24 -25.78 11.93 -44.51
C ILE A 24 -27.02 12.28 -43.66
N SER A 25 -28.22 11.89 -44.10
CA SER A 25 -29.48 12.17 -43.36
C SER A 25 -29.92 11.06 -42.40
N LEU A 26 -29.21 9.93 -42.30
CA LEU A 26 -29.50 8.87 -41.30
C LEU A 26 -28.64 8.98 -40.02
N GLY A 27 -28.03 10.15 -39.77
CA GLY A 27 -27.16 10.39 -38.62
C GLY A 27 -27.81 11.06 -37.40
N THR A 28 -29.11 11.39 -37.44
CA THR A 28 -29.80 12.00 -36.30
C THR A 28 -31.03 11.20 -35.92
N LEU A 29 -30.82 9.99 -35.42
CA LEU A 29 -31.72 9.49 -34.38
C LEU A 29 -31.53 10.44 -33.19
N PRO A 30 -32.55 11.17 -32.71
CA PRO A 30 -32.47 11.70 -31.38
C PRO A 30 -32.20 10.48 -30.49
N ALA A 31 -31.03 10.44 -29.88
CA ALA A 31 -30.84 9.53 -28.76
C ALA A 31 -31.94 9.91 -27.78
N ILE A 32 -32.97 9.07 -27.70
CA ILE A 32 -33.94 9.15 -26.62
C ILE A 32 -33.10 8.83 -25.40
N SER A 33 -32.59 9.87 -24.74
CA SER A 33 -32.08 9.76 -23.39
C SER A 33 -33.30 9.48 -22.53
N ASN A 34 -33.76 8.23 -22.55
CA ASN A 34 -34.45 7.73 -21.38
C ASN A 34 -33.49 7.99 -20.25
N GLN A 35 -33.86 8.90 -19.35
CA GLN A 35 -33.21 9.05 -18.06
C GLN A 35 -33.11 7.64 -17.48
N TYR A 36 -31.92 7.04 -17.55
CA TYR A 36 -31.59 5.97 -16.65
C TYR A 36 -31.59 6.64 -15.28
N ASN A 37 -32.73 6.59 -14.60
CA ASN A 37 -32.80 6.81 -13.18
C ASN A 37 -32.04 5.64 -12.56
N VAL A 38 -30.71 5.76 -12.57
CA VAL A 38 -29.85 4.93 -11.74
C VAL A 38 -30.29 5.26 -10.33
N TYR A 39 -31.03 4.33 -9.72
CA TYR A 39 -31.41 4.41 -8.33
C TYR A 39 -30.11 4.42 -7.52
N SER A 40 -29.67 5.61 -7.14
CA SER A 40 -28.58 5.82 -6.20
C SER A 40 -29.26 5.96 -4.83
N PRO A 41 -29.36 4.89 -4.02
CA PRO A 41 -29.91 5.03 -2.68
C PRO A 41 -29.09 6.10 -1.94
N ASN A 42 -29.74 6.90 -1.08
CA ASN A 42 -29.06 7.96 -0.33
C ASN A 42 -27.82 7.43 0.45
N ASN A 43 -27.83 6.15 0.81
CA ASN A 43 -26.73 5.45 1.50
C ASN A 43 -25.55 5.08 0.59
N PHE A 44 -25.64 5.20 -0.73
CA PHE A 44 -24.52 4.90 -1.65
C PHE A 44 -23.36 5.88 -1.46
N ASN A 45 -23.69 7.17 -1.27
CA ASN A 45 -22.70 8.20 -0.95
C ASN A 45 -22.07 7.97 0.42
N ASP A 46 -22.81 7.41 1.37
CA ASP A 46 -22.31 7.10 2.71
C ASP A 46 -21.43 5.83 2.70
N ALA A 47 -21.77 4.82 1.90
CA ALA A 47 -20.93 3.64 1.69
C ALA A 47 -19.61 4.00 1.00
N ILE A 48 -19.65 4.84 -0.05
CA ILE A 48 -18.45 5.36 -0.73
C ILE A 48 -17.62 6.27 0.20
N LYS A 49 -18.26 7.08 1.05
CA LYS A 49 -17.56 7.86 2.08
C LYS A 49 -16.91 6.97 3.13
N GLN A 50 -17.61 5.95 3.62
CA GLN A 50 -17.07 5.00 4.59
C GLN A 50 -15.90 4.20 3.99
N GLU A 51 -16.01 3.72 2.76
CA GLU A 51 -14.93 3.01 2.08
C GLU A 51 -13.68 3.90 1.90
N ASN A 52 -13.88 5.16 1.49
CA ASN A 52 -12.82 6.17 1.41
C ASN A 52 -12.26 6.59 2.78
N GLN A 53 -12.90 6.22 3.90
CA GLN A 53 -12.42 6.51 5.25
C GLN A 53 -11.75 5.32 5.93
N LYS A 54 -11.97 4.09 5.46
CA LYS A 54 -11.35 2.91 6.08
C LYS A 54 -9.86 2.87 5.75
N GLU A 55 -9.04 3.02 6.77
CA GLU A 55 -7.60 2.91 6.68
C GLU A 55 -7.16 1.50 6.25
N ARG A 56 -6.05 1.40 5.53
CA ARG A 56 -5.38 0.16 5.16
C ARG A 56 -3.99 0.17 5.77
N ILE A 57 -3.66 -0.85 6.55
CA ILE A 57 -2.37 -0.93 7.22
C ILE A 57 -1.49 -1.94 6.48
N LEU A 58 -0.26 -1.56 6.19
CA LEU A 58 0.77 -2.47 5.69
C LEU A 58 1.96 -2.45 6.64
N PHE A 59 2.23 -3.59 7.26
CA PHE A 59 3.48 -3.79 7.97
C PHE A 59 4.60 -3.98 6.95
N ILE A 60 5.71 -3.25 7.13
CA ILE A 60 6.94 -3.46 6.38
C ILE A 60 8.03 -3.80 7.39
N LEU A 61 8.49 -5.04 7.38
CA LEU A 61 9.40 -5.54 8.40
C LEU A 61 10.78 -5.86 7.82
N ASP A 62 11.80 -5.45 8.56
CA ASP A 62 13.20 -5.72 8.30
C ASP A 62 13.55 -7.18 8.59
N LEU A 63 14.15 -7.83 7.60
CA LEU A 63 14.78 -9.14 7.69
C LEU A 63 16.21 -9.07 7.11
N SER A 64 16.89 -7.95 7.25
CA SER A 64 18.32 -7.79 6.94
C SER A 64 19.18 -8.67 7.86
N ASN A 65 20.46 -8.80 7.56
CA ASN A 65 21.36 -9.63 8.37
C ASN A 65 21.51 -9.16 9.82
N SER A 66 21.43 -7.86 10.10
CA SER A 66 21.56 -7.31 11.46
C SER A 66 20.45 -7.79 12.40
N MET A 67 19.30 -8.21 11.86
CA MET A 67 18.22 -8.79 12.66
C MET A 67 18.58 -10.15 13.29
N GLU A 68 19.66 -10.82 12.86
CA GLU A 68 20.20 -12.04 13.53
C GLU A 68 21.09 -11.69 14.73
N GLU A 69 21.43 -10.42 14.95
CA GLU A 69 22.25 -10.02 16.08
C GLU A 69 21.54 -10.28 17.42
N PRO A 70 22.30 -10.66 18.46
CA PRO A 70 21.74 -10.88 19.78
C PRO A 70 21.30 -9.55 20.41
N LEU A 71 20.14 -9.58 21.05
CA LEU A 71 19.63 -8.49 21.88
C LEU A 71 18.87 -9.10 23.06
N GLU A 72 19.17 -8.61 24.26
CA GLU A 72 18.63 -9.16 25.51
C GLU A 72 18.89 -10.69 25.63
N ASN A 73 17.83 -11.51 25.64
CA ASN A 73 17.89 -12.96 25.79
C ASN A 73 17.63 -13.73 24.46
N SER A 74 17.60 -13.04 23.32
CA SER A 74 17.30 -13.65 22.03
C SER A 74 18.00 -12.90 20.87
N THR A 75 17.56 -13.14 19.62
CA THR A 75 17.94 -12.31 18.47
C THR A 75 16.91 -11.21 18.24
N LYS A 76 17.30 -10.09 17.63
CA LYS A 76 16.36 -9.01 17.26
C LYS A 76 15.17 -9.54 16.44
N PHE A 77 15.42 -10.47 15.52
CA PHE A 77 14.38 -11.16 14.74
C PHE A 77 13.39 -11.92 15.62
N ASN A 78 13.86 -12.72 16.57
CA ASN A 78 12.97 -13.48 17.46
C ASN A 78 12.17 -12.54 18.37
N LEU A 79 12.77 -11.46 18.86
CA LEU A 79 12.06 -10.44 19.62
C LEU A 79 10.95 -9.78 18.78
N MET A 80 11.23 -9.44 17.52
CA MET A 80 10.25 -8.93 16.57
C MET A 80 9.10 -9.92 16.34
N ILE A 81 9.41 -11.20 16.08
CA ILE A 81 8.39 -12.24 15.88
C ILE A 81 7.48 -12.37 17.11
N ASN A 82 8.08 -12.42 18.32
CA ASN A 82 7.34 -12.51 19.57
C ASN A 82 6.45 -11.28 19.80
N THR A 83 6.94 -10.08 19.47
CA THR A 83 6.14 -8.86 19.54
C THR A 83 4.99 -8.88 18.55
N MET A 84 5.21 -9.29 17.31
CA MET A 84 4.14 -9.41 16.31
C MET A 84 3.08 -10.44 16.73
N SER A 85 3.46 -11.56 17.34
CA SER A 85 2.52 -12.53 17.90
C SER A 85 1.66 -11.97 19.05
N GLN A 86 2.14 -10.96 19.78
CA GLN A 86 1.35 -10.27 20.81
C GLN A 86 0.45 -9.17 20.21
N ILE A 87 0.90 -8.54 19.13
CA ILE A 87 0.24 -7.39 18.51
C ILE A 87 -0.90 -7.81 17.59
N LEU A 88 -0.68 -8.80 16.71
CA LEU A 88 -1.66 -9.21 15.71
C LEU A 88 -3.03 -9.59 16.31
N PRO A 89 -3.13 -10.29 17.45
CA PRO A 89 -4.42 -10.59 18.07
C PRO A 89 -5.20 -9.36 18.57
N GLN A 90 -4.52 -8.23 18.83
CA GLN A 90 -5.16 -7.01 19.34
C GLN A 90 -5.83 -6.18 18.23
N ILE A 91 -5.45 -6.42 16.97
CA ILE A 91 -5.99 -5.71 15.81
C ILE A 91 -7.37 -6.27 15.47
N SER A 92 -8.35 -5.37 15.30
CA SER A 92 -9.71 -5.77 14.93
C SER A 92 -9.74 -6.59 13.64
N PRO A 93 -10.49 -7.70 13.58
CA PRO A 93 -10.58 -8.53 12.37
C PRO A 93 -11.18 -7.79 11.17
N ASP A 94 -11.92 -6.70 11.38
CA ASP A 94 -12.43 -5.85 10.31
C ASP A 94 -11.37 -4.89 9.73
N THR A 95 -10.21 -4.79 10.39
CA THR A 95 -9.08 -4.00 9.90
C THR A 95 -8.40 -4.73 8.76
N TRP A 96 -8.15 -3.98 7.68
CA TRP A 96 -7.45 -4.50 6.53
C TRP A 96 -5.96 -4.33 6.72
N ILE A 97 -5.29 -5.44 6.97
CA ILE A 97 -3.85 -5.47 7.23
C ILE A 97 -3.12 -6.37 6.23
N GLY A 98 -1.89 -6.01 5.89
CA GLY A 98 -0.99 -6.83 5.06
C GLY A 98 0.43 -6.83 5.61
N LEU A 99 1.29 -7.65 5.01
CA LEU A 99 2.70 -7.75 5.38
C LEU A 99 3.62 -7.83 4.16
N ARG A 100 4.52 -6.86 4.08
CA ARG A 100 5.73 -6.88 3.24
C ARG A 100 6.96 -7.05 4.11
N VAL A 101 7.96 -7.75 3.58
CA VAL A 101 9.28 -7.87 4.21
C VAL A 101 10.37 -7.51 3.22
N TYR A 102 11.51 -7.07 3.72
CA TYR A 102 12.73 -6.90 2.92
C TYR A 102 13.94 -7.54 3.60
N GLY A 103 15.06 -7.64 2.88
CA GLY A 103 16.28 -8.24 3.43
C GLY A 103 16.25 -9.77 3.56
N GLN A 104 15.13 -10.45 3.31
CA GLN A 104 15.03 -11.92 3.41
C GLN A 104 15.97 -12.72 2.51
N ARG A 105 16.70 -12.08 1.59
CA ARG A 105 17.67 -12.69 0.67
C ARG A 105 18.80 -11.72 0.35
N MET A 106 20.02 -12.24 0.16
CA MET A 106 21.14 -11.47 -0.41
C MET A 106 21.03 -11.28 -1.92
N GLY A 107 20.34 -12.15 -2.64
CA GLY A 107 20.53 -12.23 -4.10
C GLY A 107 21.92 -12.73 -4.48
N PHE A 108 22.20 -12.89 -5.78
CA PHE A 108 23.52 -13.22 -6.30
C PHE A 108 24.38 -11.98 -6.59
N THR A 109 23.74 -10.81 -6.67
CA THR A 109 24.41 -9.52 -6.90
C THR A 109 23.90 -8.45 -5.93
N PRO A 110 24.68 -7.37 -5.66
CA PRO A 110 24.20 -6.25 -4.85
C PRO A 110 22.90 -5.63 -5.38
N LEU A 111 22.74 -5.56 -6.71
CA LEU A 111 21.51 -5.04 -7.33
C LEU A 111 20.29 -5.90 -7.01
N GLU A 112 20.46 -7.23 -6.96
CA GLU A 112 19.39 -8.15 -6.55
C GLU A 112 19.11 -8.05 -5.04
N ALA A 113 20.15 -7.89 -4.22
CA ALA A 113 20.03 -7.65 -2.78
C ALA A 113 19.17 -6.41 -2.51
N CYS A 114 19.45 -5.32 -3.22
CA CYS A 114 18.75 -4.05 -3.10
C CYS A 114 17.33 -4.05 -3.68
N ARG A 115 16.90 -5.17 -4.29
CA ARG A 115 15.53 -5.40 -4.75
C ARG A 115 14.85 -6.53 -3.99
N ALA A 116 15.48 -7.07 -2.95
CA ALA A 116 14.96 -8.17 -2.14
C ALA A 116 13.86 -7.69 -1.17
N SER A 117 12.69 -7.37 -1.72
CA SER A 117 11.50 -6.99 -0.96
C SER A 117 10.26 -7.67 -1.55
N ARG A 118 9.39 -8.22 -0.70
CA ARG A 118 8.21 -8.98 -1.14
C ARG A 118 7.02 -8.78 -0.22
N LEU A 119 5.84 -8.64 -0.83
CA LEU A 119 4.55 -8.81 -0.16
C LEU A 119 4.33 -10.31 0.13
N ILE A 120 4.39 -10.70 1.40
CA ILE A 120 4.24 -12.11 1.81
C ILE A 120 2.86 -12.42 2.38
N SER A 121 2.12 -11.40 2.80
CA SER A 121 0.69 -11.48 3.05
C SER A 121 -0.02 -10.27 2.41
N PRO A 122 -0.88 -10.45 1.40
CA PRO A 122 -1.64 -9.35 0.80
C PRO A 122 -2.54 -8.66 1.81
N ILE A 123 -2.87 -7.39 1.57
CA ILE A 123 -3.79 -6.62 2.42
C ILE A 123 -5.20 -7.22 2.31
N ASN A 124 -5.75 -7.67 3.44
CA ASN A 124 -7.09 -8.23 3.54
C ASN A 124 -7.67 -8.02 4.95
N SER A 125 -9.00 -8.11 5.11
CA SER A 125 -9.63 -8.25 6.42
C SER A 125 -9.38 -9.64 7.02
N ASN A 126 -9.48 -9.76 8.34
CA ASN A 126 -9.29 -11.00 9.09
C ASN A 126 -7.96 -11.71 8.74
N ASN A 127 -6.89 -10.92 8.58
CA ASN A 127 -5.63 -11.40 8.01
C ASN A 127 -4.55 -11.69 9.06
N ASN A 128 -4.88 -11.54 10.35
CA ASN A 128 -3.96 -11.65 11.49
C ASN A 128 -3.22 -13.00 11.47
N GLN A 129 -3.95 -14.11 11.34
CA GLN A 129 -3.37 -15.47 11.34
C GLN A 129 -2.52 -15.75 10.09
N ASN A 130 -2.91 -15.21 8.93
CA ASN A 130 -2.13 -15.36 7.69
C ASN A 130 -0.77 -14.66 7.81
N ILE A 131 -0.75 -13.45 8.38
CA ILE A 131 0.47 -12.69 8.64
C ILE A 131 1.37 -13.46 9.61
N GLU A 132 0.81 -13.96 10.72
CA GLU A 132 1.57 -14.72 11.71
C GLU A 132 2.21 -15.99 11.10
N ASN A 133 1.44 -16.73 10.31
CA ASN A 133 1.92 -17.93 9.62
C ASN A 133 2.97 -17.63 8.55
N ALA A 134 2.85 -16.49 7.85
CA ALA A 134 3.84 -16.06 6.88
C ALA A 134 5.16 -15.70 7.56
N LEU A 135 5.10 -14.92 8.65
CA LEU A 135 6.27 -14.51 9.44
C LEU A 135 7.10 -15.69 9.94
N LYS A 136 6.45 -16.70 10.50
CA LYS A 136 7.09 -17.93 11.01
C LYS A 136 7.92 -18.70 9.97
N LYS A 137 7.73 -18.42 8.67
CA LYS A 137 8.45 -19.07 7.55
C LYS A 137 9.60 -18.23 6.99
N THR A 138 9.80 -17.02 7.53
CA THR A 138 10.84 -16.10 7.06
C THR A 138 12.13 -16.26 7.86
N LYS A 139 13.24 -15.77 7.29
CA LYS A 139 14.55 -15.70 7.95
C LYS A 139 15.29 -14.44 7.51
N PRO A 140 16.03 -13.78 8.40
CA PRO A 140 16.89 -12.67 8.03
C PRO A 140 18.12 -13.10 7.23
N ARG A 141 18.53 -12.32 6.21
CA ARG A 141 19.63 -12.71 5.31
C ARG A 141 20.39 -11.59 4.57
N GLY A 142 19.85 -10.40 4.41
CA GLY A 142 20.21 -9.54 3.28
C GLY A 142 20.49 -8.09 3.65
N MET A 143 20.45 -7.23 2.64
CA MET A 143 20.60 -5.78 2.76
C MET A 143 19.29 -5.11 3.20
N THR A 144 19.31 -3.78 3.35
CA THR A 144 18.24 -2.97 3.96
C THR A 144 17.59 -2.04 2.92
N PRO A 145 16.90 -2.55 1.88
CA PRO A 145 16.30 -1.72 0.83
C PRO A 145 14.94 -1.13 1.27
N ILE A 146 14.98 -0.19 2.21
CA ILE A 146 13.82 0.49 2.80
C ILE A 146 13.06 1.26 1.72
N THR A 147 13.75 2.14 1.00
CA THR A 147 13.19 3.02 -0.04
C THR A 147 12.56 2.20 -1.16
N TYR A 148 13.23 1.14 -1.62
CA TYR A 148 12.63 0.22 -2.60
C TYR A 148 11.35 -0.41 -2.06
N SER A 149 11.34 -0.85 -0.80
CA SER A 149 10.15 -1.46 -0.16
C SER A 149 8.98 -0.48 -0.06
N LEU A 150 9.24 0.77 0.30
CA LEU A 150 8.24 1.84 0.32
C LEU A 150 7.69 2.11 -1.09
N LYS A 151 8.56 2.20 -2.10
CA LYS A 151 8.16 2.34 -3.51
C LYS A 151 7.23 1.20 -3.94
N GLN A 152 7.57 -0.05 -3.61
CA GLN A 152 6.73 -1.22 -3.95
C GLN A 152 5.37 -1.19 -3.23
N ALA A 153 5.36 -0.86 -1.94
CA ALA A 153 4.13 -0.75 -1.15
C ALA A 153 3.16 0.26 -1.75
N ILE A 154 3.66 1.48 -1.99
CA ILE A 154 2.88 2.63 -2.46
C ILE A 154 2.37 2.42 -3.89
N LYS A 155 3.19 1.80 -4.76
CA LYS A 155 2.87 1.62 -6.18
C LYS A 155 1.99 0.39 -6.45
N TYR A 156 2.22 -0.71 -5.73
CA TYR A 156 1.60 -2.00 -6.06
C TYR A 156 0.74 -2.57 -4.95
N ASP A 157 1.23 -2.59 -3.70
CA ASP A 157 0.52 -3.30 -2.63
C ASP A 157 -0.76 -2.59 -2.19
N PHE A 158 -0.78 -1.26 -2.26
CA PHE A 158 -1.97 -0.44 -2.02
C PHE A 158 -2.82 -0.20 -3.28
N MET A 159 -2.43 -0.75 -4.43
CA MET A 159 -3.15 -0.52 -5.69
C MET A 159 -4.58 -1.07 -5.60
N GLY A 160 -5.56 -0.25 -6.01
CA GLY A 160 -6.98 -0.61 -5.92
C GLY A 160 -7.65 -0.25 -4.59
N PHE A 161 -6.89 0.17 -3.57
CA PHE A 161 -7.47 0.66 -2.32
C PHE A 161 -7.60 2.19 -2.31
N SER A 162 -8.80 2.67 -1.98
CA SER A 162 -9.05 4.07 -1.68
C SER A 162 -8.79 4.38 -0.19
N GLY A 163 -8.94 5.64 0.22
CA GLY A 163 -8.79 6.07 1.62
C GLY A 163 -7.35 6.19 2.12
N LYS A 164 -7.15 6.18 3.45
CA LYS A 164 -5.83 6.35 4.09
C LYS A 164 -5.00 5.06 4.02
N LYS A 165 -3.71 5.20 3.70
CA LYS A 165 -2.71 4.13 3.63
C LYS A 165 -1.72 4.37 4.75
N HIS A 166 -1.67 3.43 5.68
CA HIS A 166 -0.79 3.52 6.84
C HIS A 166 0.26 2.43 6.74
N ILE A 167 1.51 2.84 6.64
CA ILE A 167 2.66 1.95 6.68
C ILE A 167 3.20 1.98 8.11
N ILE A 168 3.44 0.79 8.67
CA ILE A 168 4.19 0.64 9.92
C ILE A 168 5.50 -0.03 9.54
N LEU A 169 6.57 0.75 9.47
CA LEU A 169 7.91 0.32 9.12
C LEU A 169 8.69 -0.04 10.38
N LEU A 170 9.22 -1.25 10.44
CA LEU A 170 10.24 -1.65 11.41
C LEU A 170 11.58 -1.77 10.69
N THR A 171 12.65 -1.24 11.29
CA THR A 171 14.03 -1.44 10.82
C THR A 171 15.03 -1.38 11.96
N ASP A 172 16.14 -2.13 11.83
CA ASP A 172 17.26 -2.12 12.79
C ASP A 172 18.54 -1.48 12.23
N GLY A 173 18.43 -0.75 11.11
CA GLY A 173 19.50 0.06 10.54
C GLY A 173 19.00 1.04 9.47
N GLY A 174 19.91 1.82 8.89
CA GLY A 174 19.61 2.73 7.78
C GLY A 174 19.52 2.06 6.41
N GLU A 175 19.11 2.88 5.45
CA GLU A 175 19.10 2.52 4.02
C GLU A 175 20.54 2.39 3.48
N ASN A 176 20.84 1.26 2.84
CA ASN A 176 22.18 0.97 2.31
C ASN A 176 22.17 0.52 0.83
N CYS A 177 21.10 0.83 0.10
CA CYS A 177 20.84 0.29 -1.23
C CYS A 177 20.40 1.32 -2.27
N ASP A 178 19.52 2.25 -1.91
CA ASP A 178 18.95 3.26 -2.81
C ASP A 178 19.07 4.68 -2.22
N GLU A 179 18.32 5.65 -2.73
CA GLU A 179 18.24 6.96 -2.08
C GLU A 179 17.64 6.88 -0.66
N SER A 180 17.96 7.86 0.18
CA SER A 180 17.41 7.97 1.54
C SER A 180 15.87 7.94 1.56
N PRO A 181 15.25 7.20 2.51
CA PRO A 181 13.79 7.14 2.62
C PRO A 181 13.17 8.52 2.92
N CYS A 182 13.89 9.40 3.63
CA CYS A 182 13.49 10.79 3.86
C CYS A 182 13.34 11.55 2.54
N THR A 183 14.35 11.45 1.66
CA THR A 183 14.32 12.09 0.33
C THR A 183 13.16 11.57 -0.51
N PHE A 184 12.92 10.25 -0.48
CA PHE A 184 11.79 9.64 -1.18
C PHE A 184 10.45 10.20 -0.68
N VAL A 185 10.20 10.22 0.64
CA VAL A 185 8.91 10.68 1.17
C VAL A 185 8.69 12.18 0.99
N MET A 186 9.74 13.01 1.04
CA MET A 186 9.66 14.44 0.73
C MET A 186 9.15 14.70 -0.69
N ASN A 187 9.49 13.82 -1.63
CA ASN A 187 8.96 13.91 -3.00
C ASN A 187 7.57 13.29 -3.10
N LEU A 188 7.30 12.21 -2.38
CA LEU A 188 5.99 11.56 -2.33
C LEU A 188 4.90 12.51 -1.85
N ILE A 189 5.12 13.27 -0.77
CA ILE A 189 4.09 14.14 -0.18
C ILE A 189 3.64 15.28 -1.09
N LYS A 190 4.47 15.65 -2.09
CA LYS A 190 4.13 16.66 -3.11
C LYS A 190 3.00 16.19 -4.03
N ILE A 191 2.85 14.87 -4.18
CA ILE A 191 1.88 14.24 -5.09
C ILE A 191 0.80 13.43 -4.37
N ARG A 192 1.07 12.95 -3.15
CA ARG A 192 0.17 12.09 -2.38
C ARG A 192 0.13 12.49 -0.91
N ARG A 193 -1.06 12.73 -0.36
CA ARG A 193 -1.27 13.03 1.06
C ARG A 193 -2.05 11.95 1.82
N ASP A 194 -2.35 10.85 1.14
CA ASP A 194 -3.11 9.73 1.67
C ASP A 194 -2.22 8.65 2.29
N VAL A 195 -0.89 8.83 2.28
CA VAL A 195 0.10 7.92 2.87
C VAL A 195 0.63 8.50 4.18
N ARG A 196 0.56 7.71 5.24
CA ARG A 196 1.19 7.95 6.54
C ARG A 196 2.16 6.81 6.83
N ILE A 197 3.34 7.12 7.36
CA ILE A 197 4.36 6.13 7.70
C ILE A 197 4.75 6.32 9.16
N ASP A 198 4.41 5.36 10.00
CA ASP A 198 5.02 5.26 11.32
C ASP A 198 6.31 4.42 11.19
N VAL A 199 7.38 4.84 11.86
CA VAL A 199 8.69 4.19 11.81
C VAL A 199 9.10 3.78 13.21
N ILE A 200 9.43 2.51 13.37
CA ILE A 200 10.00 1.92 14.58
C ILE A 200 11.46 1.60 14.25
N ALA A 201 12.37 2.43 14.73
CA ALA A 201 13.81 2.20 14.70
C ALA A 201 14.17 1.29 15.88
N PHE A 202 14.64 0.08 15.61
CA PHE A 202 14.88 -0.94 16.62
C PHE A 202 16.38 -1.17 16.84
N ASN A 203 16.87 -0.80 18.01
CA ASN A 203 18.26 -0.96 18.42
C ASN A 203 19.27 -0.30 17.46
N ILE A 204 18.94 0.90 16.99
CA ILE A 204 19.80 1.75 16.15
C ILE A 204 20.48 2.79 17.05
N ASN A 205 21.81 2.93 16.90
CA ASN A 205 22.60 3.94 17.59
C ASN A 205 23.22 4.98 16.64
N ASP A 206 23.23 4.69 15.34
CA ASP A 206 23.75 5.62 14.35
C ASP A 206 22.81 6.84 14.23
N SER A 207 23.36 8.03 14.44
CA SER A 207 22.58 9.26 14.47
C SER A 207 22.05 9.67 13.10
N GLU A 208 22.79 9.38 12.03
CA GLU A 208 22.38 9.71 10.67
C GLU A 208 21.22 8.81 10.23
N ASP A 209 21.30 7.52 10.53
CA ASP A 209 20.20 6.57 10.30
C ASP A 209 18.94 7.01 11.06
N LEU A 210 19.06 7.36 12.34
CA LEU A 210 17.94 7.82 13.15
C LEU A 210 17.31 9.11 12.57
N GLU A 211 18.10 10.10 12.17
CA GLU A 211 17.60 11.36 11.58
C GLU A 211 16.83 11.09 10.28
N GLN A 212 17.37 10.24 9.41
CA GLN A 212 16.70 9.88 8.15
C GLN A 212 15.38 9.15 8.39
N LEU A 213 15.34 8.23 9.35
CA LEU A 213 14.14 7.47 9.72
C LEU A 213 13.09 8.35 10.40
N GLU A 214 13.51 9.28 11.26
CA GLU A 214 12.64 10.26 11.89
C GLU A 214 12.01 11.18 10.84
N CYS A 215 12.81 11.74 9.94
CA CYS A 215 12.30 12.52 8.81
C CYS A 215 11.26 11.73 7.99
N THR A 216 11.55 10.46 7.71
CA THR A 216 10.65 9.57 6.94
C THR A 216 9.26 9.49 7.57
N ALA A 217 9.20 9.37 8.90
CA ALA A 217 7.93 9.33 9.62
C ALA A 217 7.24 10.71 9.63
N LEU A 218 7.94 11.75 10.10
CA LEU A 218 7.35 13.05 10.38
C LEU A 218 6.85 13.77 9.13
N VAL A 219 7.57 13.67 8.01
CA VAL A 219 7.16 14.26 6.72
C VAL A 219 5.81 13.73 6.25
N THR A 220 5.51 12.46 6.56
CA THR A 220 4.22 11.83 6.23
C THR A 220 3.16 11.98 7.32
N SER A 221 3.39 12.85 8.31
CA SER A 221 2.55 13.00 9.51
C SER A 221 2.36 11.69 10.29
N GLY A 222 3.33 10.78 10.19
CA GLY A 222 3.40 9.59 11.02
C GLY A 222 4.19 9.83 12.31
N LYS A 223 4.48 8.74 13.00
CA LYS A 223 5.16 8.75 14.30
C LYS A 223 6.49 8.02 14.21
N PHE A 224 7.50 8.57 14.88
CA PHE A 224 8.80 7.94 15.02
C PHE A 224 8.94 7.34 16.42
N TYR A 225 9.44 6.12 16.50
CA TYR A 225 9.73 5.41 17.74
C TYR A 225 11.15 4.88 17.69
N ASN A 226 11.98 5.33 18.62
CA ASN A 226 13.30 4.75 18.85
C ASN A 226 13.21 3.73 19.99
N ALA A 227 13.24 2.44 19.64
CA ALA A 227 13.11 1.33 20.57
C ALA A 227 14.44 0.62 20.75
N GLN A 228 14.96 0.58 21.98
CA GLN A 228 16.23 -0.04 22.34
C GLN A 228 16.05 -1.40 23.03
N THR A 229 14.82 -1.73 23.44
CA THR A 229 14.47 -2.98 24.14
C THR A 229 13.25 -3.66 23.53
N SER A 230 13.02 -4.93 23.84
CA SER A 230 11.79 -5.64 23.40
C SER A 230 10.51 -5.00 23.93
N ALA A 231 10.55 -4.44 25.14
CA ALA A 231 9.43 -3.71 25.74
C ALA A 231 9.12 -2.43 24.97
N GLU A 232 10.14 -1.65 24.60
CA GLU A 232 9.96 -0.45 23.78
C GLU A 232 9.49 -0.78 22.35
N LEU A 233 9.96 -1.89 21.78
CA LEU A 233 9.49 -2.40 20.49
C LEU A 233 7.99 -2.70 20.54
N LEU A 234 7.54 -3.41 21.58
CA LEU A 234 6.12 -3.69 21.80
C LEU A 234 5.30 -2.41 21.95
N ASN A 235 5.82 -1.42 22.69
CA ASN A 235 5.16 -0.12 22.85
C ASN A 235 5.05 0.64 21.52
N GLY A 236 6.11 0.64 20.69
CA GLY A 236 6.11 1.27 19.36
C GLY A 236 5.02 0.69 18.46
N PHE A 237 4.90 -0.64 18.40
CA PHE A 237 3.83 -1.29 17.65
C PHE A 237 2.45 -0.99 18.22
N ASN A 238 2.29 -1.09 19.54
CA ASN A 238 1.02 -0.78 20.21
C ASN A 238 0.53 0.63 19.88
N ASN A 239 1.40 1.62 20.00
CA ASN A 239 1.06 3.02 19.75
C ASN A 239 0.80 3.33 18.26
N SER A 240 1.37 2.52 17.36
CA SER A 240 1.13 2.61 15.92
C SER A 240 -0.25 2.07 15.55
N ILE A 241 -0.76 1.04 16.25
CA ILE A 241 -2.06 0.41 15.96
C ILE A 241 -3.21 0.89 16.85
N ASP A 242 -2.99 1.86 17.76
CA ASP A 242 -3.99 2.28 18.75
C ASP A 242 -5.37 2.62 18.16
N GLY A 243 -5.42 3.20 16.97
CA GLY A 243 -6.67 3.55 16.28
C GLY A 243 -7.48 2.36 15.76
N VAL A 244 -6.92 1.14 15.75
CA VAL A 244 -7.52 -0.08 15.18
C VAL A 244 -7.59 -1.25 16.17
N LYS A 245 -7.32 -1.00 17.46
CA LYS A 245 -7.43 -2.01 18.52
C LYS A 245 -8.89 -2.40 18.78
N ASN A 246 -9.12 -3.65 19.14
CA ASN A 246 -10.40 -4.08 19.71
C ASN A 246 -10.56 -3.46 21.10
N VAL A 247 -11.43 -2.45 21.22
CA VAL A 247 -11.84 -1.91 22.52
C VAL A 247 -13.25 -2.43 22.80
N GLU A 248 -13.35 -3.53 23.55
CA GLU A 248 -14.65 -3.94 24.10
C GLU A 248 -15.07 -2.90 25.15
N ALA A 249 -15.95 -1.98 24.77
CA ALA A 249 -16.59 -1.08 25.72
C ALA A 249 -17.60 -1.87 26.55
N LYS A 250 -17.18 -2.39 27.70
CA LYS A 250 -18.09 -2.96 28.68
C LYS A 250 -18.85 -1.83 29.36
N ILE A 251 -20.08 -1.57 28.92
CA ILE A 251 -20.99 -0.64 29.60
C ILE A 251 -21.33 -1.24 30.97
N LEU A 252 -20.80 -0.66 32.04
CA LEU A 252 -21.23 -0.95 33.40
C LEU A 252 -22.50 -0.15 33.66
N LEU A 253 -23.65 -0.80 33.57
CA LEU A 253 -24.91 -0.21 34.04
C LEU A 253 -24.89 -0.16 35.57
N PRO A 254 -25.17 0.98 36.21
CA PRO A 254 -25.31 1.03 37.66
C PRO A 254 -26.50 0.17 38.09
N ASN A 255 -26.29 -0.63 39.14
CA ASN A 255 -27.37 -1.39 39.75
C ASN A 255 -28.35 -0.41 40.40
N ASN A 256 -29.59 -0.38 39.91
CA ASN A 256 -30.72 0.29 40.57
C ASN A 256 -31.18 -0.50 41.80
#